data_AF-A0A6S7IWZ8-F1
#
_entry.id   AF-A0A6S7IWZ8-F1
#
_cell.length_a   1.000
_cell.length_b   1.000
_cell.length_c   1.000
_cell.angle_alpha   90.00
_cell.angle_beta   90.00
_cell.angle_gamma   90.00
#
_symmetry.space_group_name_H-M   'P 1'
#
loop_
_entity.id
_entity.type
_entity.pdbx_description
1 polymer ?
#
loop_
_entity_poly.entity_id
_entity_poly.type
_entity_poly.pdbx_seq_one_letter_code
_entity_poly.pdbx_strand_id
1 'polypeptide(L)'
;MGDSMLKFIDTRRLRNGTNKKLAVKTFPGAKVDDMIHYVKPTLKKPPKEVIIHVGTNDISTKSPTEIIKSISALGEAIMTEDPAIDLTFSEVVLRNDDKGFVKLVNDRLDSLCTK
;
A
#
# COMPACT_ATOMS: atom_id res chain seq x y z
N MET A 1 0.08 -1.30 -6.06
CA MET A 1 1.55 -1.20 -5.97
C MET A 1 1.97 -1.66 -4.60
N GLY A 2 3.17 -2.21 -4.45
CA GLY A 2 3.54 -2.73 -3.15
C GLY A 2 4.82 -3.54 -3.13
N ASP A 3 5.10 -4.13 -1.98
CA ASP A 3 6.27 -4.97 -1.75
C ASP A 3 6.16 -6.34 -2.47
N SER A 4 7.09 -7.25 -2.14
CA SER A 4 7.16 -8.60 -2.72
C SER A 4 5.88 -9.43 -2.58
N MET A 5 4.97 -9.09 -1.68
CA MET A 5 3.68 -9.79 -1.52
C MET A 5 2.83 -9.74 -2.79
N LEU A 6 3.01 -8.72 -3.65
CA LEU A 6 2.27 -8.61 -4.91
C LEU A 6 2.84 -9.46 -6.06
N LYS A 7 4.02 -10.07 -5.89
CA LYS A 7 4.75 -10.76 -6.98
C LYS A 7 3.94 -11.87 -7.65
N PHE A 8 3.10 -12.56 -6.89
CA PHE A 8 2.32 -13.72 -7.36
C PHE A 8 0.88 -13.38 -7.73
N ILE A 9 0.53 -12.09 -7.78
CA ILE A 9 -0.79 -11.67 -8.24
C ILE A 9 -0.92 -11.89 -9.75
N ASP A 10 -1.83 -12.77 -10.14
CA ASP A 10 -2.18 -13.02 -11.53
C ASP A 10 -3.07 -11.89 -12.07
N THR A 11 -2.44 -10.91 -12.69
CA THR A 11 -3.12 -9.75 -13.29
C THR A 11 -4.07 -10.12 -14.42
N ARG A 12 -3.81 -11.23 -15.13
CA ARG A 12 -4.68 -11.70 -16.22
C ARG A 12 -5.98 -12.23 -15.65
N ARG A 13 -5.91 -12.99 -14.55
CA ARG A 13 -7.10 -13.48 -13.84
C ARG A 13 -7.88 -12.34 -13.20
N LEU A 14 -7.22 -11.37 -12.57
CA LEU A 14 -7.89 -10.21 -11.98
C LEU A 14 -8.58 -9.32 -13.02
N ARG A 15 -8.02 -9.23 -14.23
CA ARG A 15 -8.63 -8.45 -15.31
C ARG A 15 -9.81 -9.18 -15.97
N ASN A 16 -9.90 -10.50 -15.82
CA ASN A 16 -10.92 -11.29 -16.50
C ASN A 16 -12.32 -10.85 -16.06
N GLY A 17 -13.18 -10.48 -17.03
CA GLY A 17 -14.51 -9.93 -16.75
C GLY A 17 -14.53 -8.43 -16.45
N THR A 18 -13.40 -7.71 -16.52
CA THR A 18 -13.35 -6.24 -16.36
C THR A 18 -12.84 -5.57 -17.64
N ASN A 19 -13.42 -4.43 -18.01
CA ASN A 19 -12.89 -3.55 -19.06
C ASN A 19 -11.84 -2.55 -18.52
N LYS A 20 -11.40 -2.70 -17.26
CA LYS A 20 -10.44 -1.81 -16.62
C LYS A 20 -9.01 -2.20 -17.04
N LYS A 21 -8.16 -1.20 -17.26
CA LYS A 21 -6.71 -1.41 -17.39
C LYS A 21 -6.15 -1.59 -15.98
N LEU A 22 -5.48 -2.72 -15.74
CA LEU A 22 -4.86 -3.06 -14.47
C LEU A 22 -3.35 -3.16 -14.66
N ALA A 23 -2.58 -2.58 -13.74
CA ALA A 23 -1.14 -2.73 -13.67
C ALA A 23 -0.70 -3.00 -12.22
N VAL A 24 0.08 -4.05 -12.01
CA VAL A 24 0.69 -4.36 -10.72
C VAL A 24 2.17 -3.97 -10.79
N LYS A 25 2.59 -3.09 -9.88
CA LYS A 25 3.99 -2.72 -9.69
C LYS A 25 4.46 -3.27 -8.35
N THR A 26 5.52 -4.06 -8.41
CA THR A 26 6.08 -4.80 -7.27
C THR A 26 7.49 -4.26 -7.01
N PHE A 27 7.77 -3.90 -5.77
CA PHE A 27 9.05 -3.35 -5.31
C PHE A 27 9.56 -4.20 -4.14
N PRO A 28 10.26 -5.32 -4.42
CA PRO A 28 10.70 -6.25 -3.37
C PRO A 28 11.55 -5.56 -2.30
N GLY A 29 11.24 -5.83 -1.03
CA GLY A 29 11.95 -5.23 0.11
C GLY A 29 11.60 -3.77 0.40
N ALA A 30 10.71 -3.14 -0.37
CA ALA A 30 10.31 -1.76 -0.12
C ALA A 30 9.64 -1.61 1.25
N LYS A 31 10.09 -0.62 2.01
CA LYS A 31 9.43 -0.10 3.20
C LYS A 31 8.42 0.98 2.82
N VAL A 32 7.57 1.38 3.77
CA VAL A 32 6.57 2.44 3.52
C VAL A 32 7.24 3.73 3.00
N ASP A 33 8.36 4.12 3.59
CA ASP A 33 9.04 5.37 3.23
C ASP A 33 9.66 5.32 1.82
N ASP A 34 10.03 4.13 1.33
CA ASP A 34 10.57 3.97 -0.03
C ASP A 34 9.49 4.18 -1.10
N MET A 35 8.22 3.91 -0.76
CA MET A 35 7.12 3.90 -1.71
C MET A 35 6.89 5.25 -2.37
N ILE A 36 7.23 6.37 -1.72
CA ILE A 36 7.07 7.70 -2.32
C ILE A 36 7.88 7.83 -3.62
N HIS A 37 9.08 7.26 -3.66
CA HIS A 37 9.97 7.31 -4.83
C HIS A 37 9.44 6.44 -5.99
N TYR A 38 8.66 5.40 -5.68
CA TYR A 38 8.06 4.51 -6.65
C TYR A 38 6.69 4.97 -7.15
N VAL A 39 5.91 5.62 -6.28
CA VAL A 39 4.56 6.10 -6.61
C VAL A 39 4.65 7.36 -7.48
N LYS A 40 5.50 8.33 -7.12
CA LYS A 40 5.62 9.63 -7.82
C LYS A 40 5.75 9.53 -9.35
N PRO A 41 6.62 8.67 -9.92
CA PRO A 41 6.71 8.52 -11.37
C PRO A 41 5.40 8.03 -12.02
N THR A 42 4.58 7.29 -11.28
CA THR A 42 3.29 6.79 -11.77
C THR A 42 2.20 7.86 -11.75
N LEU A 43 2.28 8.82 -10.83
CA LEU A 43 1.33 9.93 -10.73
C LEU A 43 1.40 10.87 -11.95
N LYS A 44 2.49 10.85 -12.74
CA LYS A 44 2.59 11.62 -14.00
C LYS A 44 1.54 11.23 -15.05
N LYS A 45 1.00 10.01 -14.97
CA LYS A 45 -0.13 9.54 -15.76
C LYS A 45 -1.05 8.80 -14.79
N PRO A 46 -1.81 9.55 -13.98
CA PRO A 46 -2.43 9.02 -12.79
C PRO A 46 -3.52 8.01 -13.19
N PRO A 47 -3.50 6.79 -12.61
CA PRO A 47 -4.66 5.92 -12.71
C PRO A 47 -5.80 6.52 -11.88
N LYS A 48 -7.04 6.14 -12.18
CA LYS A 48 -8.20 6.57 -11.38
C LYS A 48 -8.15 6.03 -9.94
N GLU A 49 -7.57 4.85 -9.78
CA GLU A 49 -7.58 4.09 -8.53
C GLU A 49 -6.17 3.54 -8.29
N VAL A 50 -5.67 3.71 -7.07
CA VAL A 50 -4.37 3.19 -6.62
C VAL A 50 -4.58 2.39 -5.34
N ILE A 51 -4.31 1.09 -5.40
CA ILE A 51 -4.24 0.24 -4.22
C ILE A 51 -2.77 0.07 -3.83
N ILE A 52 -2.41 0.41 -2.60
CA ILE A 52 -1.05 0.26 -2.05
C ILE A 52 -1.02 -0.85 -1.00
N HIS A 53 -0.08 -1.79 -1.13
CA HIS A 53 0.17 -2.85 -0.16
C HIS A 53 1.64 -2.78 0.29
N VAL A 54 1.88 -2.29 1.50
CA VAL A 54 3.24 -2.10 2.05
C VAL A 54 3.18 -2.13 3.58
N GLY A 55 4.32 -2.38 4.21
CA GLY A 55 4.48 -2.33 5.67
C GLY A 55 5.05 -3.62 6.25
N THR A 56 5.03 -4.73 5.48
CA THR A 56 5.59 -6.01 5.94
C THR A 56 7.09 -5.92 6.27
N ASN A 57 7.85 -5.11 5.52
CA ASN A 57 9.27 -4.88 5.72
C ASN A 57 9.59 -3.89 6.86
N ASP A 58 8.59 -3.17 7.37
CA ASP A 58 8.74 -2.20 8.45
C ASP A 58 8.55 -2.84 9.83
N ILE A 59 7.80 -3.94 9.94
CA ILE A 59 7.43 -4.65 11.19
C ILE A 59 8.64 -4.93 12.09
N SER A 60 9.77 -5.33 11.49
CA SER A 60 10.98 -5.68 12.25
C SER A 60 11.74 -4.48 12.82
N THR A 61 11.45 -3.26 12.34
CA THR A 61 12.26 -2.06 12.62
C THR A 61 11.47 -0.87 13.14
N LYS A 62 10.13 -0.91 13.12
CA LYS A 62 9.25 0.19 13.53
C LYS A 62 8.17 -0.32 14.47
N SER A 63 7.68 0.56 15.33
CA SER A 63 6.46 0.34 16.11
C SER A 63 5.20 0.47 15.24
N PRO A 64 4.04 -0.05 15.67
CA PRO A 64 2.78 0.10 14.93
C PRO A 64 2.42 1.56 14.67
N THR A 65 2.68 2.44 15.65
CA THR A 65 2.44 3.88 15.51
C THR A 65 3.29 4.51 14.41
N GLU A 66 4.57 4.12 14.32
CA GLU A 66 5.49 4.67 13.31
C GLU A 66 5.11 4.19 11.91
N ILE A 67 4.74 2.92 11.75
CA ILE A 67 4.25 2.38 10.46
C ILE A 67 3.02 3.17 10.00
N ILE A 68 2.07 3.40 10.89
CA ILE A 68 0.84 4.13 10.61
C ILE A 68 1.11 5.60 10.25
N LYS A 69 2.04 6.26 10.95
CA LYS A 69 2.48 7.61 10.58
C LYS A 69 3.12 7.66 9.20
N SER A 70 3.99 6.71 8.87
CA SER A 70 4.59 6.60 7.54
C SER A 70 3.52 6.39 6.46
N ILE A 71 2.50 5.56 6.72
CA ILE A 71 1.40 5.32 5.76
C ILE A 71 0.56 6.59 5.57
N SER A 72 0.22 7.29 6.64
CA SER A 72 -0.52 8.56 6.57
C SER A 72 0.25 9.60 5.75
N ALA A 73 1.55 9.77 6.03
CA ALA A 73 2.41 10.71 5.31
C ALA A 73 2.53 10.35 3.82
N LEU A 74 2.61 9.05 3.49
CA LEU A 74 2.58 8.58 2.11
C LEU A 74 1.25 8.93 1.42
N GLY A 75 0.12 8.72 2.11
CA GLY A 75 -1.20 9.06 1.60
C GLY A 75 -1.34 10.56 1.32
N GLU A 76 -1.00 11.40 2.30
CA GLU A 76 -0.99 12.86 2.17
C GLU A 76 -0.12 13.33 1.00
N ALA A 77 1.07 12.74 0.83
CA ALA A 77 1.96 13.09 -0.26
C ALA A 77 1.39 12.72 -1.64
N ILE A 78 0.68 11.59 -1.76
CA ILE A 78 0.01 11.19 -3.00
C ILE A 78 -1.16 12.12 -3.32
N MET A 79 -2.02 12.39 -2.33
CA MET A 79 -3.19 13.25 -2.51
C MET A 79 -2.81 14.71 -2.77
N THR A 80 -1.65 15.18 -2.26
CA THR A 80 -1.12 16.51 -2.57
C THR A 80 -0.67 16.61 -4.03
N GLU A 81 -0.08 15.55 -4.59
CA GLU A 81 0.37 15.51 -5.98
C GLU A 81 -0.81 15.35 -6.96
N ASP A 82 -1.82 14.54 -6.61
CA ASP A 82 -3.07 14.42 -7.37
C ASP A 82 -4.26 14.10 -6.45
N PRO A 83 -5.11 15.10 -6.13
CA PRO A 83 -6.29 14.92 -5.29
C PRO A 83 -7.40 14.08 -5.92
N ALA A 84 -7.36 13.83 -7.23
CA ALA A 84 -8.40 13.09 -7.95
C ALA A 84 -8.21 11.57 -7.89
N ILE A 85 -7.12 11.08 -7.30
CA ILE A 85 -6.83 9.66 -7.16
C ILE A 85 -7.67 9.06 -6.04
N ASP A 86 -8.36 7.98 -6.36
CA ASP A 86 -8.96 7.09 -5.37
C ASP A 86 -7.87 6.19 -4.77
N LEU A 87 -7.38 6.56 -3.58
CA LEU A 87 -6.27 5.90 -2.90
C LEU A 87 -6.79 4.94 -1.83
N THR A 88 -6.41 3.67 -1.95
CA THR A 88 -6.71 2.63 -0.96
C THR A 88 -5.43 2.01 -0.43
N PHE A 89 -5.33 1.85 0.90
CA PHE A 89 -4.29 1.05 1.52
C PHE A 89 -4.84 -0.34 1.87
N SER A 90 -4.16 -1.38 1.40
CA SER A 90 -4.44 -2.75 1.80
C SER A 90 -3.88 -3.00 3.19
N GLU A 91 -4.60 -3.80 3.97
CA GLU A 91 -4.10 -4.37 5.21
C GLU A 91 -2.74 -5.06 5.03
N VAL A 92 -1.91 -4.96 6.07
CA VAL A 92 -0.63 -5.67 6.15
C VAL A 92 -0.91 -7.15 6.39
N VAL A 93 -0.24 -8.03 5.65
CA VAL A 93 -0.47 -9.48 5.77
C VAL A 93 -0.04 -9.99 7.14
N LEU A 94 -0.98 -10.65 7.82
CA LEU A 94 -0.72 -11.38 9.06
C LEU A 94 0.26 -12.53 8.79
N ARG A 95 1.37 -12.55 9.54
CA ARG A 95 2.25 -13.72 9.54
C ARG A 95 1.89 -14.62 10.71
N ASN A 96 2.04 -15.92 10.52
CA ASN A 96 1.68 -16.93 11.53
C ASN A 96 2.51 -16.81 12.82
N ASP A 97 3.68 -16.16 12.74
CA ASP A 97 4.59 -15.85 13.84
C ASP A 97 4.29 -14.50 14.53
N ASP A 98 3.35 -13.71 14.01
CA ASP A 98 3.06 -12.36 14.53
C ASP A 98 2.03 -12.38 15.67
N LYS A 99 2.51 -12.06 16.87
CA LYS A 99 1.74 -12.11 18.13
C LYS A 99 0.85 -10.86 18.34
N GLY A 100 0.19 -10.39 17.30
CA GLY A 100 -0.80 -9.30 17.36
C GLY A 100 -0.26 -7.90 17.03
N PHE A 101 0.99 -7.78 16.62
CA PHE A 101 1.57 -6.52 16.15
C PHE A 101 0.88 -6.08 14.84
N VAL A 102 0.78 -7.00 13.86
CA VAL A 102 0.13 -6.72 12.58
C VAL A 102 -1.36 -6.41 12.76
N LYS A 103 -2.02 -7.10 13.71
CA LYS A 103 -3.40 -6.79 14.07
C LYS A 103 -3.54 -5.34 14.54
N LEU A 104 -2.67 -4.89 15.45
CA LEU A 104 -2.69 -3.50 15.93
C LEU A 104 -2.39 -2.48 14.82
N VAL A 105 -1.55 -2.81 13.85
CA VAL A 105 -1.34 -1.98 12.66
C VAL A 105 -2.63 -1.90 11.85
N ASN A 106 -3.25 -3.04 11.51
CA ASN A 106 -4.45 -3.06 10.68
C ASN A 106 -5.65 -2.38 11.36
N ASP A 107 -5.85 -2.59 12.67
CA ASP A 107 -6.91 -1.91 13.45
C ASP A 107 -6.75 -0.37 13.39
N ARG A 108 -5.51 0.12 13.43
CA ARG A 108 -5.20 1.55 13.33
C ARG A 108 -5.30 2.08 11.90
N LEU A 109 -4.96 1.26 10.91
CA LEU A 109 -5.09 1.61 9.51
C LEU A 109 -6.56 1.80 9.14
N ASP A 110 -7.42 0.88 9.59
CA ASP A 110 -8.87 0.97 9.39
C ASP A 110 -9.42 2.28 9.97
N SER A 111 -9.00 2.62 11.19
CA SER A 111 -9.37 3.88 11.87
C SER A 111 -8.90 5.15 11.16
N LEU A 112 -7.83 5.09 10.36
CA LEU A 112 -7.37 6.22 9.55
C LEU A 112 -8.19 6.38 8.26
N CYS A 113 -8.62 5.27 7.66
CA CYS A 113 -9.31 5.26 6.38
C CYS A 113 -10.84 5.42 6.48
N THR A 114 -11.43 5.42 7.69
CA THR A 114 -12.87 5.59 7.93
C THR A 114 -13.37 7.04 8.03
N LYS A 115 -12.62 8.02 7.48
CA LYS A 115 -13.01 9.44 7.49
C LYS A 115 -13.49 9.95 6.14
#